data_AF-A0A7S1URZ0-F1
#
_entry.id   AF-A0A7S1URZ0-F1
#
_cell.length_a   1.000
_cell.length_b   1.000
_cell.length_c   1.000
_cell.angle_alpha   90.00
_cell.angle_beta   90.00
_cell.angle_gamma   90.00
#
_symmetry.space_group_name_H-M   'P 1'
#
loop_
_entity.id
_entity.type
_entity.pdbx_description
1 polymer ?
#
loop_
_entity_poly.entity_id
_entity_poly.type
_entity_poly.pdbx_seq_one_letter_code
_entity_poly.pdbx_strand_id
1 'polypeptide(L)'
;KLPRHVWEGAFSSSKDGFQKYTRGVSSIPAIILDDSNLGSDSIGLINETDTEEFFGVADTKNSQASDPINATWEFNITGHDIKAIQIGAAAMGNFEKTGSQPDWFIWGVSIDGGSESVVFDGVTDISVSHTYTLASGAEEDLDDPMTMNGIILSNLFQTVTAAYYGQGTTLTLRLEAIQDGSHEAMAFRNIKILADDDGALSADAFWGE
;
A
#
# COMPACT_ATOMS: atom_id res chain seq x y z
N LYS A 1 22.20 -11.39 -18.40
CA LYS A 1 20.73 -11.26 -18.59
C LYS A 1 20.15 -10.99 -17.21
N LEU A 2 19.98 -9.71 -16.86
CA LEU A 2 19.30 -9.32 -15.62
C LEU A 2 17.78 -9.51 -15.82
N PRO A 3 17.01 -9.80 -14.77
CA PRO A 3 15.57 -10.01 -14.91
C PRO A 3 14.89 -8.70 -15.31
N ARG A 4 13.93 -8.86 -16.22
CA ARG A 4 12.96 -7.85 -16.64
C ARG A 4 12.19 -7.40 -15.39
N HIS A 5 12.03 -6.09 -15.17
CA HIS A 5 11.24 -5.43 -14.11
C HIS A 5 10.30 -6.38 -13.33
N VAL A 6 10.58 -6.63 -12.05
CA VAL A 6 9.85 -7.61 -11.22
C VAL A 6 8.45 -7.10 -10.79
N TRP A 7 8.09 -5.86 -11.12
CA TRP A 7 6.89 -5.18 -10.62
C TRP A 7 5.98 -4.65 -11.75
N GLU A 8 5.98 -5.27 -12.93
CA GLU A 8 4.95 -5.00 -13.96
C GLU A 8 4.43 -6.32 -14.52
N GLY A 9 3.12 -6.55 -14.43
CA GLY A 9 2.49 -7.82 -14.80
C GLY A 9 2.85 -8.96 -13.84
N ALA A 10 2.91 -8.67 -12.54
CA ALA A 10 3.24 -9.64 -11.49
C ALA A 10 2.31 -10.87 -11.52
N PHE A 11 1.07 -10.70 -11.98
CA PHE A 11 0.08 -11.76 -12.09
C PHE A 11 -0.45 -11.89 -13.52
N SER A 12 -0.99 -13.08 -13.84
CA SER A 12 -1.57 -13.35 -15.16
C SER A 12 -3.04 -12.93 -15.27
N SER A 13 -3.73 -12.89 -14.13
CA SER A 13 -5.08 -12.36 -13.98
C SER A 13 -5.03 -10.84 -13.91
N SER A 14 -5.97 -10.18 -14.60
CA SER A 14 -6.13 -8.72 -14.51
C SER A 14 -6.83 -8.27 -13.23
N LYS A 15 -7.19 -9.19 -12.34
CA LYS A 15 -7.81 -8.90 -11.03
C LYS A 15 -6.79 -8.88 -9.90
N ASP A 16 -5.61 -9.44 -10.15
CA ASP A 16 -4.60 -9.67 -9.14
C ASP A 16 -3.51 -8.60 -9.29
N GLY A 17 -2.99 -8.10 -8.19
CA GLY A 17 -2.07 -6.98 -8.15
C GLY A 17 -1.21 -6.93 -6.91
N PHE A 18 0.08 -6.77 -7.12
CA PHE A 18 1.05 -6.49 -6.07
C PHE A 18 2.26 -5.82 -6.69
N GLN A 19 2.07 -4.57 -7.11
CA GLN A 19 3.05 -3.87 -7.93
C GLN A 19 2.78 -2.37 -8.02
N LYS A 20 3.62 -1.68 -8.79
CA LYS A 20 3.39 -0.28 -9.13
C LYS A 20 2.41 -0.13 -10.27
N TYR A 21 1.65 0.95 -10.17
CA TYR A 21 0.63 1.31 -11.13
C TYR A 21 0.66 2.82 -11.35
N THR A 22 0.35 3.21 -12.58
CA THR A 22 0.04 4.58 -12.95
C THR A 22 -1.17 4.53 -13.86
N ARG A 23 -2.23 5.25 -13.49
CA ARG A 23 -3.48 5.25 -14.25
C ARG A 23 -3.25 5.80 -15.65
N GLY A 24 -3.82 5.14 -16.67
CA GLY A 24 -3.60 5.46 -18.08
C GLY A 24 -2.29 4.92 -18.66
N VAL A 25 -1.42 4.31 -17.86
CA VAL A 25 -0.16 3.69 -18.30
C VAL A 25 -0.16 2.18 -18.03
N SER A 26 -0.46 1.79 -16.80
CA SER A 26 -0.44 0.39 -16.35
C SER A 26 -1.77 -0.32 -16.59
N SER A 27 -1.73 -1.65 -16.65
CA SER A 27 -2.94 -2.47 -16.51
C SER A 27 -3.25 -2.64 -15.02
N ILE A 28 -4.29 -1.98 -14.52
CA ILE A 28 -4.62 -1.90 -13.09
C ILE A 28 -5.83 -2.81 -12.80
N PRO A 29 -5.82 -3.61 -11.72
CA PRO A 29 -7.01 -4.30 -11.23
C PRO A 29 -8.19 -3.35 -11.07
N ALA A 30 -9.35 -3.71 -11.64
CA ALA A 30 -10.52 -2.83 -11.65
C ALA A 30 -10.96 -2.43 -10.23
N ILE A 31 -10.81 -3.31 -9.24
CA ILE A 31 -11.13 -3.05 -7.83
C ILE A 31 -10.30 -1.94 -7.18
N ILE A 32 -9.15 -1.59 -7.75
CA ILE A 32 -8.31 -0.48 -7.29
C ILE A 32 -8.78 0.84 -7.92
N LEU A 33 -9.39 0.81 -9.10
CA LEU A 33 -9.86 2.00 -9.81
C LEU A 33 -11.22 2.40 -9.26
N ASP A 34 -11.39 3.69 -8.98
CA ASP A 34 -12.70 4.29 -8.77
C ASP A 34 -13.14 4.88 -10.12
N ASP A 35 -13.98 4.12 -10.83
CA ASP A 35 -14.55 4.50 -12.12
C ASP A 35 -16.00 4.96 -11.98
N SER A 36 -16.43 5.36 -10.77
CA SER A 36 -17.83 5.72 -10.49
C SER A 36 -18.31 6.95 -11.26
N ASN A 37 -17.40 7.82 -11.71
CA ASN A 37 -17.70 8.93 -12.64
C ASN A 37 -17.78 8.50 -14.12
N LEU A 38 -17.28 7.31 -14.46
CA LEU A 38 -17.20 6.79 -15.83
C LEU A 38 -18.23 5.69 -16.12
N GLY A 39 -18.86 5.14 -15.08
CA GLY A 39 -19.84 4.07 -15.20
C GLY A 39 -20.50 3.71 -13.86
N SER A 40 -21.08 2.51 -13.80
CA SER A 40 -21.60 1.96 -12.55
C SER A 40 -20.47 1.18 -11.86
N ASP A 41 -19.75 1.89 -11.00
CA ASP A 41 -18.72 1.35 -10.12
C ASP A 41 -19.03 1.78 -8.68
N SER A 42 -18.86 0.85 -7.74
CA SER A 42 -19.21 1.02 -6.33
C SER A 42 -18.02 0.75 -5.41
N ILE A 43 -16.82 0.64 -5.97
CA ILE A 43 -15.57 0.45 -5.23
C ILE A 43 -14.44 1.19 -5.92
N GLY A 44 -13.33 1.38 -5.23
CA GLY A 44 -12.10 1.86 -5.83
C GLY A 44 -11.37 2.87 -4.97
N LEU A 45 -10.09 3.06 -5.26
CA LEU A 45 -9.21 3.99 -4.56
C LEU A 45 -8.73 5.13 -5.48
N ILE A 46 -8.49 4.80 -6.75
CA ILE A 46 -7.82 5.70 -7.70
C ILE A 46 -8.84 6.22 -8.69
N ASN A 47 -9.29 7.46 -8.53
CA ASN A 47 -10.27 8.07 -9.43
C ASN A 47 -9.71 8.36 -10.83
N GLU A 48 -10.58 8.75 -11.77
CA GLU A 48 -10.24 9.02 -13.17
C GLU A 48 -9.26 10.16 -13.41
N THR A 49 -9.08 11.03 -12.41
CA THR A 49 -8.16 12.17 -12.48
C THR A 49 -6.84 11.94 -11.77
N ASP A 50 -6.71 10.87 -10.97
CA ASP A 50 -5.49 10.54 -10.25
C ASP A 50 -4.53 9.77 -11.17
N THR A 51 -3.51 10.48 -11.66
CA THR A 51 -2.47 9.95 -12.56
C THR A 51 -1.13 9.74 -11.86
N GLU A 52 -1.07 9.84 -10.54
CA GLU A 52 0.18 9.66 -9.79
C GLU A 52 0.56 8.18 -9.66
N GLU A 53 1.84 7.90 -9.45
CA GLU A 53 2.30 6.53 -9.17
C GLU A 53 1.85 6.08 -7.78
N PHE A 54 1.42 4.82 -7.68
CA PHE A 54 1.12 4.16 -6.41
C PHE A 54 1.50 2.68 -6.47
N PHE A 55 1.69 2.07 -5.30
CA PHE A 55 1.81 0.62 -5.15
C PHE A 55 0.44 0.05 -4.78
N GLY A 56 -0.12 -0.81 -5.63
CA GLY A 56 -1.44 -1.40 -5.43
C GLY A 56 -1.37 -2.86 -5.00
N VAL A 57 -2.29 -3.25 -4.13
CA VAL A 57 -2.48 -4.61 -3.63
C VAL A 57 -3.93 -5.03 -3.89
N ALA A 58 -4.09 -6.15 -4.58
CA ALA A 58 -5.36 -6.72 -5.04
C ALA A 58 -5.21 -8.25 -5.17
N ASP A 59 -6.07 -9.05 -4.54
CA ASP A 59 -6.20 -10.52 -4.74
C ASP A 59 -4.85 -11.25 -4.83
N THR A 60 -3.98 -11.06 -3.82
CA THR A 60 -2.63 -11.63 -3.81
C THR A 60 -2.65 -13.13 -3.54
N LYS A 61 -3.71 -13.61 -2.89
CA LYS A 61 -3.89 -15.00 -2.52
C LYS A 61 -4.37 -15.84 -3.69
N ASN A 62 -3.42 -16.33 -4.46
CA ASN A 62 -3.71 -17.12 -5.65
C ASN A 62 -2.65 -18.21 -5.88
N SER A 63 -2.83 -19.00 -6.93
CA SER A 63 -1.91 -20.10 -7.25
C SER A 63 -0.55 -19.67 -7.81
N GLN A 64 -0.33 -18.36 -8.04
CA GLN A 64 0.87 -17.83 -8.69
C GLN A 64 1.92 -17.28 -7.70
N ALA A 65 1.51 -16.93 -6.48
CA ALA A 65 2.38 -16.42 -5.42
C ALA A 65 2.34 -17.33 -4.19
N SER A 66 3.37 -17.20 -3.34
CA SER A 66 3.35 -17.77 -1.99
C SER A 66 3.06 -16.66 -1.01
N ASP A 67 2.05 -16.87 -0.17
CA ASP A 67 1.66 -15.90 0.85
C ASP A 67 2.60 -15.96 2.07
N PRO A 68 2.93 -14.82 2.71
CA PRO A 68 2.64 -13.45 2.25
C PRO A 68 3.56 -13.03 1.10
N ILE A 69 3.04 -12.19 0.20
CA ILE A 69 3.86 -11.55 -0.83
C ILE A 69 4.56 -10.32 -0.25
N ASN A 70 5.76 -10.00 -0.75
CA ASN A 70 6.56 -8.89 -0.23
C ASN A 70 7.19 -8.02 -1.31
N ALA A 71 7.39 -6.75 -0.97
CA ALA A 71 8.12 -5.76 -1.76
C ALA A 71 9.07 -4.98 -0.86
N THR A 72 10.16 -4.46 -1.43
CA THR A 72 11.18 -3.72 -0.70
C THR A 72 11.52 -2.38 -1.35
N TRP A 73 11.90 -1.44 -0.49
CA TRP A 73 12.21 -0.06 -0.78
C TRP A 73 13.51 0.27 -0.05
N GLU A 74 14.52 0.82 -0.74
CA GLU A 74 15.80 1.18 -0.12
C GLU A 74 16.07 2.67 -0.25
N PHE A 75 16.52 3.29 0.84
CA PHE A 75 16.80 4.72 0.94
C PHE A 75 18.23 4.89 1.42
N ASN A 76 19.01 5.74 0.73
CA ASN A 76 20.29 6.18 1.26
C ASN A 76 20.05 7.22 2.37
N ILE A 77 20.40 6.87 3.60
CA ILE A 77 20.26 7.71 4.80
C ILE A 77 21.61 8.19 5.34
N THR A 78 22.69 8.07 4.54
CA THR A 78 24.04 8.43 4.96
C THR A 78 24.11 9.89 5.41
N GLY A 79 24.49 10.12 6.67
CA GLY A 79 24.63 11.45 7.24
C GLY A 79 23.34 12.07 7.76
N HIS A 80 22.23 11.31 7.79
CA HIS A 80 20.94 11.75 8.30
C HIS A 80 20.56 11.00 9.58
N ASP A 81 20.00 11.76 10.52
CA ASP A 81 19.43 11.25 11.77
C ASP A 81 17.92 11.08 11.58
N ILE A 82 17.48 9.84 11.34
CA ILE A 82 16.07 9.54 11.06
C ILE A 82 15.24 9.72 12.34
N LYS A 83 14.05 10.30 12.20
CA LYS A 83 13.08 10.49 13.30
C LYS A 83 11.71 9.87 13.05
N ALA A 84 11.32 9.73 11.78
CA ALA A 84 10.01 9.20 11.42
C ALA A 84 9.97 8.69 9.99
N ILE A 85 8.96 7.87 9.72
CA ILE A 85 8.59 7.38 8.39
C ILE A 85 7.15 7.80 8.15
N GLN A 86 6.86 8.25 6.94
CA GLN A 86 5.54 8.69 6.51
C GLN A 86 5.14 7.95 5.24
N ILE A 87 3.89 7.48 5.17
CA ILE A 87 3.31 6.78 4.02
C ILE A 87 1.89 7.33 3.77
N GLY A 88 1.55 7.57 2.51
CA GLY A 88 0.16 7.74 2.11
C GLY A 88 -0.47 6.36 1.91
N ALA A 89 -1.52 6.04 2.64
CA ALA A 89 -2.22 4.76 2.57
C ALA A 89 -3.71 4.99 2.29
N ALA A 90 -4.30 4.12 1.46
CA ALA A 90 -5.72 4.04 1.18
C ALA A 90 -6.15 2.56 1.18
N ALA A 91 -7.37 2.29 1.64
CA ALA A 91 -7.96 0.96 1.56
C ALA A 91 -9.48 1.09 1.50
N MET A 92 -10.13 0.18 0.78
CA MET A 92 -11.58 0.08 0.70
C MET A 92 -11.94 -1.38 0.52
N GLY A 93 -12.90 -1.86 1.31
CA GLY A 93 -13.33 -3.25 1.28
C GLY A 93 -14.02 -3.65 2.56
N ASN A 94 -14.55 -4.87 2.54
CA ASN A 94 -15.00 -5.61 3.72
C ASN A 94 -13.98 -6.71 3.99
N PHE A 95 -12.97 -6.39 4.80
CA PHE A 95 -11.79 -7.24 4.97
C PHE A 95 -12.04 -8.34 6.01
N GLU A 96 -11.30 -9.44 5.92
CA GLU A 96 -11.36 -10.52 6.90
C GLU A 96 -10.20 -10.50 7.90
N LYS A 97 -10.51 -10.40 9.20
CA LYS A 97 -9.48 -10.47 10.26
C LYS A 97 -8.90 -11.86 10.48
N THR A 98 -9.71 -12.90 10.29
CA THR A 98 -9.37 -14.27 10.67
C THR A 98 -9.99 -15.26 9.69
N GLY A 99 -9.54 -16.51 9.72
CA GLY A 99 -10.08 -17.59 8.91
C GLY A 99 -9.05 -18.13 7.94
N SER A 100 -9.52 -18.80 6.89
CA SER A 100 -8.64 -19.34 5.86
C SER A 100 -8.02 -18.25 4.97
N GLN A 101 -8.54 -17.02 5.00
CA GLN A 101 -8.24 -15.93 4.08
C GLN A 101 -8.20 -14.59 4.83
N PRO A 102 -7.26 -14.35 5.77
CA PRO A 102 -7.19 -13.08 6.46
C PRO A 102 -6.48 -12.02 5.61
N ASP A 103 -7.02 -10.80 5.58
CA ASP A 103 -6.38 -9.66 4.93
C ASP A 103 -5.59 -8.84 5.93
N TRP A 104 -4.37 -8.51 5.56
CA TRP A 104 -3.49 -7.67 6.37
C TRP A 104 -2.30 -7.19 5.57
N PHE A 105 -1.64 -6.17 6.09
CA PHE A 105 -0.30 -5.80 5.64
C PHE A 105 0.61 -5.42 6.80
N ILE A 106 1.92 -5.54 6.61
CA ILE A 106 2.93 -5.10 7.56
C ILE A 106 3.99 -4.33 6.80
N TRP A 107 4.35 -3.16 7.33
CA TRP A 107 5.54 -2.43 6.92
C TRP A 107 6.64 -2.61 7.96
N GLY A 108 7.69 -3.34 7.57
CA GLY A 108 8.93 -3.49 8.31
C GLY A 108 9.96 -2.45 7.88
N VAL A 109 10.85 -2.08 8.81
CA VAL A 109 12.02 -1.25 8.55
C VAL A 109 13.28 -1.89 9.15
N SER A 110 14.40 -1.82 8.43
CA SER A 110 15.73 -2.11 8.96
C SER A 110 16.74 -1.07 8.47
N ILE A 111 17.84 -0.91 9.22
CA ILE A 111 18.98 -0.08 8.82
C ILE A 111 20.19 -1.00 8.65
N ASP A 112 20.90 -0.86 7.54
CA ASP A 112 22.15 -1.55 7.21
C ASP A 112 22.06 -3.10 7.35
N GLY A 113 20.90 -3.67 7.01
CA GLY A 113 20.63 -5.11 7.13
C GLY A 113 20.51 -5.61 8.58
N GLY A 114 20.31 -4.70 9.54
CA GLY A 114 20.04 -5.03 10.94
C GLY A 114 18.66 -5.68 11.17
N SER A 115 18.27 -5.81 12.44
CA SER A 115 16.97 -6.39 12.78
C SER A 115 15.81 -5.54 12.27
N GLU A 116 14.83 -6.20 11.65
CA GLU A 116 13.59 -5.57 11.19
C GLU A 116 12.70 -5.18 12.38
N SER A 117 12.14 -3.98 12.33
CA SER A 117 11.12 -3.46 13.26
C SER A 117 9.86 -3.12 12.48
N VAL A 118 8.69 -3.42 13.02
CA VAL A 118 7.42 -3.00 12.40
C VAL A 118 7.18 -1.52 12.66
N VAL A 119 6.89 -0.76 11.61
CA VAL A 119 6.53 0.68 11.69
C VAL A 119 5.07 0.95 11.37
N PHE A 120 4.43 0.10 10.58
CA PHE A 120 3.00 0.15 10.35
C PHE A 120 2.42 -1.25 10.21
N ASP A 121 1.23 -1.45 10.76
CA ASP A 121 0.44 -2.67 10.63
C ASP A 121 -0.97 -2.34 10.15
N GLY A 122 -1.40 -3.08 9.13
CA GLY A 122 -2.75 -3.09 8.59
C GLY A 122 -3.56 -4.17 9.30
N VAL A 123 -4.58 -3.77 10.06
CA VAL A 123 -5.46 -4.70 10.77
C VAL A 123 -6.93 -4.37 10.53
N THR A 124 -7.73 -5.38 10.21
CA THR A 124 -9.18 -5.28 10.09
C THR A 124 -9.86 -4.98 11.43
N ASP A 125 -10.76 -3.98 11.44
CA ASP A 125 -11.66 -3.68 12.55
C ASP A 125 -13.05 -4.29 12.32
N ILE A 126 -13.24 -5.51 12.82
CA ILE A 126 -14.47 -6.31 12.67
C ILE A 126 -15.69 -5.80 13.47
N SER A 127 -15.62 -4.59 14.02
CA SER A 127 -16.64 -4.02 14.90
C SER A 127 -17.25 -2.73 14.37
N VAL A 128 -16.78 -2.28 13.21
CA VAL A 128 -17.12 -0.98 12.63
C VAL A 128 -17.55 -1.15 11.18
N SER A 129 -18.52 -0.33 10.78
CA SER A 129 -18.86 -0.08 9.38
C SER A 129 -18.35 1.30 9.00
N HIS A 130 -17.78 1.44 7.80
CA HIS A 130 -17.21 2.70 7.31
C HIS A 130 -17.87 3.13 6.01
N THR A 131 -18.24 4.42 5.96
CA THR A 131 -18.79 5.06 4.76
C THR A 131 -17.64 5.58 3.89
N TYR A 132 -17.55 5.07 2.67
CA TYR A 132 -16.61 5.51 1.64
C TYR A 132 -17.32 6.44 0.67
N THR A 133 -16.66 7.53 0.25
CA THR A 133 -17.21 8.46 -0.75
C THR A 133 -16.44 8.31 -2.05
N LEU A 134 -17.09 7.77 -3.07
CA LEU A 134 -16.52 7.56 -4.40
C LEU A 134 -16.40 8.89 -5.17
N ALA A 135 -15.67 8.87 -6.28
CA ALA A 135 -15.41 10.03 -7.14
C ALA A 135 -16.71 10.69 -7.66
N SER A 136 -17.76 9.91 -7.85
CA SER A 136 -19.12 10.38 -8.21
C SER A 136 -19.88 11.09 -7.08
N GLY A 137 -19.36 11.03 -5.86
CA GLY A 137 -20.06 11.45 -4.64
C GLY A 137 -21.06 10.41 -4.13
N ALA A 138 -21.15 9.24 -4.75
CA ALA A 138 -21.87 8.10 -4.17
C ALA A 138 -21.18 7.67 -2.87
N GLU A 139 -22.00 7.28 -1.90
CA GLU A 139 -21.54 6.76 -0.61
C GLU A 139 -21.82 5.26 -0.56
N GLU A 140 -20.84 4.49 -0.10
CA GLU A 140 -20.93 3.04 0.09
C GLU A 140 -20.51 2.70 1.52
N ASP A 141 -21.38 2.00 2.24
CA ASP A 141 -21.10 1.50 3.59
C ASP A 141 -20.57 0.07 3.49
N LEU A 142 -19.34 -0.16 3.93
CA LEU A 142 -18.75 -1.49 4.03
C LEU A 142 -18.36 -1.78 5.49
N ASP A 143 -18.66 -2.99 5.93
CA ASP A 143 -18.25 -3.50 7.22
C ASP A 143 -16.75 -3.81 7.23
N ASP A 144 -16.18 -4.01 8.41
CA ASP A 144 -14.84 -4.53 8.62
C ASP A 144 -13.72 -3.77 7.87
N PRO A 145 -13.59 -2.44 8.04
CA PRO A 145 -12.59 -1.66 7.33
C PRO A 145 -11.16 -1.95 7.82
N MET A 146 -10.19 -1.72 6.95
CA MET A 146 -8.77 -1.80 7.30
C MET A 146 -8.33 -0.59 8.14
N THR A 147 -7.50 -0.83 9.16
CA THR A 147 -6.93 0.22 10.01
C THR A 147 -5.40 0.23 9.93
N MET A 148 -4.79 1.40 10.12
CA MET A 148 -3.34 1.59 10.19
C MET A 148 -3.00 2.60 11.28
N ASN A 149 -2.19 2.20 12.27
CA ASN A 149 -1.89 3.02 13.46
C ASN A 149 -3.14 3.56 14.17
N GLY A 150 -4.22 2.77 14.22
CA GLY A 150 -5.50 3.15 14.84
C GLY A 150 -6.36 4.12 14.03
N ILE A 151 -5.97 4.43 12.78
CA ILE A 151 -6.75 5.21 11.82
C ILE A 151 -7.49 4.23 10.92
N ILE A 152 -8.81 4.37 10.78
CA ILE A 152 -9.57 3.68 9.73
C ILE A 152 -9.15 4.28 8.39
N LEU A 153 -8.68 3.42 7.48
CA LEU A 153 -8.29 3.81 6.13
C LEU A 153 -9.54 4.02 5.28
N SER A 154 -9.50 5.06 4.45
CA SER A 154 -10.54 5.42 3.49
C SER A 154 -10.08 5.08 2.06
N ASN A 155 -10.99 5.23 1.10
CA ASN A 155 -10.68 5.16 -0.32
C ASN A 155 -9.88 6.37 -0.84
N LEU A 156 -9.56 7.32 0.05
CA LEU A 156 -8.65 8.43 -0.20
C LEU A 156 -7.35 8.23 0.57
N PHE A 157 -6.22 8.58 -0.07
CA PHE A 157 -4.91 8.47 0.58
C PHE A 157 -4.80 9.37 1.82
N GLN A 158 -4.67 8.74 2.98
CA GLN A 158 -4.39 9.38 4.25
C GLN A 158 -2.90 9.28 4.55
N THR A 159 -2.31 10.37 5.00
CA THR A 159 -0.91 10.38 5.41
C THR A 159 -0.78 9.84 6.83
N VAL A 160 -0.14 8.68 6.97
CA VAL A 160 0.15 8.03 8.25
C VAL A 160 1.63 8.19 8.57
N THR A 161 1.97 8.43 9.83
CA THR A 161 3.35 8.66 10.28
C THR A 161 3.66 7.79 11.48
N ALA A 162 4.84 7.16 11.47
CA ALA A 162 5.37 6.38 12.57
C ALA A 162 6.73 6.93 12.99
N ALA A 163 6.93 7.07 14.30
CA ALA A 163 8.23 7.44 14.83
C ALA A 163 9.21 6.27 14.66
N TYR A 164 10.38 6.56 14.09
CA TYR A 164 11.45 5.59 13.93
C TYR A 164 12.78 6.33 13.99
N TYR A 165 13.62 5.95 14.95
CA TYR A 165 14.87 6.65 15.22
C TYR A 165 16.06 5.77 14.86
N GLY A 166 16.98 6.31 14.08
CA GLY A 166 18.16 5.58 13.67
C GLY A 166 19.11 6.36 12.78
N GLN A 167 20.32 5.84 12.65
CA GLN A 167 21.39 6.35 11.79
C GLN A 167 22.01 5.16 11.07
N GLY A 168 22.49 5.38 9.85
CA GLY A 168 23.17 4.34 9.07
C GLY A 168 23.46 4.81 7.65
N THR A 169 23.55 3.86 6.72
CA THR A 169 23.78 4.15 5.30
C THR A 169 22.57 3.83 4.43
N THR A 170 21.91 2.70 4.69
CA THR A 170 20.73 2.26 3.95
C THR A 170 19.61 1.95 4.92
N LEU A 171 18.45 2.57 4.70
CA LEU A 171 17.19 2.18 5.33
C LEU A 171 16.40 1.34 4.32
N THR A 172 16.01 0.13 4.71
CA THR A 172 15.17 -0.75 3.92
C THR A 172 13.78 -0.79 4.54
N LEU A 173 12.77 -0.40 3.77
CA LEU A 173 11.37 -0.65 4.06
C LEU A 173 10.89 -1.90 3.33
N ARG A 174 10.09 -2.72 4.00
CA ARG A 174 9.50 -3.93 3.43
C ARG A 174 8.01 -3.96 3.67
N LEU A 175 7.23 -4.11 2.61
CA LEU A 175 5.81 -4.44 2.69
C LEU A 175 5.67 -5.95 2.64
N GLU A 176 4.92 -6.51 3.57
CA GLU A 176 4.29 -7.83 3.43
C GLU A 176 2.79 -7.64 3.38
N ALA A 177 2.10 -8.36 2.51
CA ALA A 177 0.65 -8.33 2.45
C ALA A 177 0.05 -9.69 2.12
N ILE A 178 -1.16 -9.91 2.61
CA ILE A 178 -2.11 -10.91 2.13
C ILE A 178 -3.41 -10.18 1.89
N GLN A 179 -4.02 -10.43 0.74
CA GLN A 179 -5.38 -10.02 0.47
C GLN A 179 -6.08 -11.05 -0.42
N ASP A 180 -7.32 -11.38 -0.12
CA ASP A 180 -8.10 -12.42 -0.79
C ASP A 180 -9.56 -12.02 -0.92
N GLY A 181 -9.88 -11.30 -1.98
CA GLY A 181 -11.22 -10.79 -2.14
C GLY A 181 -11.38 -10.05 -3.45
N SER A 182 -12.56 -10.21 -4.04
CA SER A 182 -12.92 -9.54 -5.29
C SER A 182 -13.47 -8.12 -5.10
N HIS A 183 -13.52 -7.62 -3.86
CA HIS A 183 -14.07 -6.32 -3.49
C HIS A 183 -13.27 -5.64 -2.37
N GLU A 184 -11.97 -5.84 -2.34
CA GLU A 184 -11.07 -5.16 -1.40
C GLU A 184 -9.83 -4.71 -2.16
N ALA A 185 -9.36 -3.51 -1.84
CA ALA A 185 -8.14 -2.96 -2.41
C ALA A 185 -7.35 -2.23 -1.33
N MET A 186 -6.03 -2.26 -1.46
CA MET A 186 -5.12 -1.43 -0.67
C MET A 186 -4.13 -0.73 -1.61
N ALA A 187 -3.77 0.50 -1.29
CA ALA A 187 -2.78 1.25 -2.05
C ALA A 187 -1.88 2.10 -1.15
N PHE A 188 -0.62 2.22 -1.55
CA PHE A 188 0.39 3.00 -0.85
C PHE A 188 1.13 3.94 -1.81
N ARG A 189 1.41 5.17 -1.38
CA ARG A 189 2.25 6.13 -2.13
C ARG A 189 2.92 7.13 -1.21
N ASN A 190 3.70 8.05 -1.79
CA ASN A 190 4.30 9.19 -1.07
C ASN A 190 5.12 8.79 0.17
N ILE A 191 5.92 7.73 0.05
CA ILE A 191 6.78 7.27 1.15
C ILE A 191 7.90 8.29 1.39
N LYS A 192 8.04 8.75 2.63
CA LYS A 192 9.05 9.71 3.07
C LYS A 192 9.75 9.24 4.34
N ILE A 193 11.08 9.36 4.35
CA ILE A 193 11.92 9.19 5.53
C ILE A 193 12.25 10.60 6.04
N LEU A 194 11.84 10.90 7.27
CA LEU A 194 12.01 12.21 7.88
C LEU A 194 13.25 12.19 8.77
N ALA A 195 14.12 13.19 8.62
CA ALA A 195 15.31 13.36 9.44
C ALA A 195 15.28 14.66 10.28
N ASP A 196 16.13 14.75 11.29
CA ASP A 196 16.22 15.91 12.19
C ASP A 196 16.90 17.13 11.55
N ASP A 197 17.62 16.96 10.45
CA ASP A 197 18.37 18.01 9.75
C ASP A 197 17.54 18.82 8.73
N ASP A 198 16.23 18.99 8.98
CA ASP A 198 15.24 19.63 8.09
C ASP A 198 15.13 19.00 6.68
N GLY A 199 15.80 17.88 6.40
CA GLY A 199 15.70 17.12 5.16
C GLY A 199 14.66 15.98 5.27
N ALA A 200 13.66 15.99 4.39
CA ALA A 200 12.90 14.78 4.10
C ALA A 200 13.54 14.08 2.91
N LEU A 201 13.87 12.80 3.05
CA LEU A 201 14.25 11.94 1.95
C LEU A 201 12.96 11.29 1.42
N SER A 202 12.56 11.61 0.19
CA SER A 202 11.46 10.92 -0.48
C SER A 202 11.99 9.81 -1.36
N ALA A 203 11.22 8.73 -1.49
CA ALA A 203 11.44 7.79 -2.58
C ALA A 203 10.75 8.31 -3.84
N ASP A 204 11.26 9.41 -4.39
CA ASP A 204 10.92 9.80 -5.75
C ASP A 204 12.02 9.23 -6.65
N ALA A 205 11.81 7.98 -7.10
CA ALA A 205 12.62 7.27 -8.10
C ALA A 205 13.99 6.66 -7.67
N PHE A 206 14.05 5.93 -6.55
CA PHE A 206 15.14 4.98 -6.30
C PHE A 206 14.56 3.62 -5.93
N TRP A 207 14.57 2.68 -6.89
CA TRP A 207 14.17 1.30 -6.66
C TRP A 207 15.30 0.38 -7.13
N GLY A 208 15.85 -0.39 -6.19
CA GLY A 208 16.98 -1.29 -6.42
C GLY A 208 16.76 -2.24 -7.60
N GLU A 209 17.86 -2.46 -8.33
CA GLU A 209 18.01 -3.45 -9.41
C GLU A 209 17.87 -4.90 -8.92
#